data_AF-A0A259RH67-F1
#
_entry.id   AF-A0A259RH67-F1
#
_cell.length_a   1.000
_cell.length_b   1.000
_cell.length_c   1.000
_cell.angle_alpha   90.00
_cell.angle_beta   90.00
_cell.angle_gamma   90.00
#
_symmetry.space_group_name_H-M   'P 1'
#
loop_
_entity.id
_entity.type
_entity.pdbx_description
1 polymer ?
#
loop_
_entity_poly.entity_id
_entity_poly.type
_entity_poly.pdbx_seq_one_letter_code
_entity_poly.pdbx_strand_id
1 'polypeptide(L)' 'GIPLLIPGERFNAPIMRYLKFARDFNLRFPGFVTDVHGLVTETDASGNKRYFVDCVRNPD' A
#
# COMPACT_ATOMS: atom_id res chain seq x y z
N GLY A 1 -9.60 11.25 0.21
CA GLY A 1 -10.02 10.01 0.88
C GLY A 1 -11.38 9.53 0.40
N ILE A 2 -11.63 9.50 -0.91
CA ILE A 2 -12.71 8.69 -1.48
C ILE A 2 -12.17 7.27 -1.72
N PRO A 3 -13.03 6.24 -1.87
CA PRO A 3 -12.56 4.89 -2.18
C PRO A 3 -11.70 4.87 -3.45
N LEU A 4 -10.48 4.33 -3.34
CA LEU A 4 -9.58 4.11 -4.48
C LEU A 4 -9.87 2.78 -5.18
N LEU A 5 -10.25 1.76 -4.39
CA LEU A 5 -10.54 0.41 -4.85
C LEU A 5 -11.56 -0.23 -3.90
N ILE A 6 -12.54 -0.93 -4.45
CA ILE A 6 -13.58 -1.67 -3.70
C ILE A 6 -13.28 -3.18 -3.78
N PRO A 7 -13.62 -4.00 -2.77
CA PRO A 7 -13.46 -5.45 -2.86
C PRO A 7 -14.06 -6.03 -4.15
N GLY A 8 -13.27 -6.84 -4.85
CA GLY A 8 -13.62 -7.43 -6.16
C GLY A 8 -13.02 -6.71 -7.36
N GLU A 9 -12.57 -5.46 -7.20
CA GLU A 9 -11.84 -4.74 -8.25
C GLU A 9 -10.37 -5.18 -8.34
N ARG A 10 -9.76 -4.97 -9.51
CA ARG A 10 -8.38 -5.36 -9.80
C ARG A 10 -7.46 -4.16 -9.77
N PHE A 11 -6.30 -4.35 -9.15
CA PHE A 11 -5.21 -3.39 -9.22
C PHE A 11 -4.76 -3.18 -10.67
N ASN A 12 -4.60 -1.91 -11.04
CA ASN A 12 -4.08 -1.50 -12.33
C ASN A 12 -2.78 -0.69 -12.15
N ALA A 13 -2.12 -0.37 -13.27
CA ALA A 13 -0.85 0.34 -13.23
C ALA A 13 -0.94 1.73 -12.55
N PRO A 14 -1.95 2.59 -12.80
CA PRO A 14 -2.15 3.82 -12.05
C PRO A 14 -2.24 3.63 -10.53
N ILE A 15 -3.06 2.69 -10.06
CA ILE A 15 -3.24 2.42 -8.63
C ILE A 15 -1.92 1.96 -8.02
N MET A 16 -1.21 1.04 -8.69
CA MET A 16 0.10 0.58 -8.22
C MET A 16 1.14 1.70 -8.16
N ARG A 17 1.10 2.67 -9.09
CA ARG A 17 1.99 3.85 -9.04
C ARG A 17 1.67 4.73 -7.84
N TYR A 18 0.38 4.99 -7.56
CA TYR A 18 -0.03 5.77 -6.40
C TYR A 18 0.42 5.13 -5.08
N LEU A 19 0.21 3.81 -4.91
CA LEU A 19 0.62 3.11 -3.69
C LEU A 19 2.15 3.12 -3.49
N LYS A 20 2.92 2.96 -4.57
CA LYS A 20 4.38 3.09 -4.53
C LYS A 20 4.83 4.50 -4.16
N PHE A 21 4.18 5.52 -4.72
CA PHE A 21 4.44 6.91 -4.36
C PHE A 21 4.17 7.16 -2.87
N ALA A 22 3.02 6.73 -2.35
CA ALA A 22 2.67 6.92 -0.94
C ALA A 22 3.69 6.23 -0.01
N ARG A 23 4.11 5.01 -0.36
CA ARG A 23 5.18 4.29 0.34
C ARG A 23 6.48 5.10 0.37
N ASP A 24 6.96 5.52 -0.81
CA ASP A 24 8.26 6.20 -0.93
C ASP A 24 8.24 7.56 -0.23
N PHE A 25 7.11 8.27 -0.31
CA PHE A 25 6.87 9.52 0.40
C PHE A 25 6.94 9.31 1.93
N ASN A 26 6.22 8.30 2.44
CA ASN A 26 6.18 7.99 3.88
C ASN A 26 7.55 7.57 4.44
N LEU A 27 8.36 6.87 3.65
CA LEU A 27 9.73 6.51 4.03
C LEU A 27 10.66 7.73 4.04
N ARG A 28 10.49 8.66 3.09
CA ARG A 28 11.34 9.84 2.93
C ARG A 28 11.04 10.94 3.95
N PHE A 29 9.79 11.06 4.40
CA PHE A 29 9.37 12.14 5.30
C PHE A 29 8.73 11.59 6.59
N PRO A 30 9.53 11.01 7.51
CA PRO A 30 9.04 10.60 8.83
C PRO A 30 8.38 11.78 9.56
N GLY A 31 7.19 11.57 10.12
CA GLY A 31 6.39 12.61 10.78
C GLY A 31 5.38 13.33 9.87
N PHE A 32 5.48 13.19 8.54
CA PHE A 32 4.52 13.70 7.56
C PHE A 32 3.82 12.59 6.79
N VAL A 33 3.64 11.45 7.46
CA VAL A 33 3.09 10.23 6.87
C VAL A 33 1.66 10.46 6.40
N THR A 34 1.38 10.09 5.15
CA THR A 34 0.01 10.00 4.65
C THR A 34 -0.54 8.63 4.97
N ASP A 35 -1.67 8.58 5.67
CA ASP A 35 -2.37 7.33 5.95
C ASP A 35 -3.16 6.87 4.72
N VAL A 36 -2.94 5.61 4.32
CA VAL A 36 -3.64 4.97 3.20
C VAL A 36 -4.37 3.77 3.75
N HIS A 37 -5.67 3.95 4.01
CA HIS A 37 -6.54 2.89 4.52
C HIS A 37 -6.48 1.66 3.60
N GLY A 38 -6.22 0.49 4.18
CA GLY A 38 -6.06 -0.78 3.46
C GLY A 38 -4.63 -1.09 2.99
N LEU A 39 -3.66 -0.18 3.19
CA LEU A 39 -2.23 -0.45 2.98
C LEU A 39 -1.57 -0.81 4.33
N VAL A 40 -1.48 -2.10 4.63
CA VAL A 40 -0.91 -2.61 5.88
C VAL A 40 0.60 -2.40 5.89
N THR A 41 1.14 -1.96 7.02
CA THR A 41 2.59 -1.80 7.22
C THR A 41 3.06 -2.77 8.29
N GLU A 42 4.08 -3.56 7.97
CA GLU A 42 4.75 -4.46 8.91
C GLU A 42 6.24 -4.14 8.97
N THR A 43 6.87 -4.42 10.12
CA THR A 43 8.33 -4.31 10.26
C THR A 43 8.93 -5.70 10.25
N ASP A 44 9.86 -5.96 9.33
CA ASP A 44 10.54 -7.25 9.28
C ASP A 44 11.59 -7.41 10.39
N ALA A 45 12.15 -8.62 10.52
CA ALA A 45 13.15 -8.93 11.56
C ALA A 45 14.43 -8.07 11.47
N SER A 46 14.69 -7.42 10.34
CA SER A 46 15.82 -6.51 10.12
C SER A 46 15.46 -5.04 10.36
N GLY A 47 14.23 -4.74 10.79
CA GLY A 47 13.75 -3.38 11.04
C GLY A 47 13.24 -2.64 9.80
N ASN A 48 13.16 -3.30 8.64
CA ASN A 48 12.67 -2.65 7.42
C ASN A 48 11.14 -2.65 7.37
N LYS A 49 10.56 -1.53 6.96
CA LYS A 49 9.11 -1.42 6.72
C LYS A 49 8.73 -2.10 5.40
N ARG A 50 7.77 -3.02 5.46
CA ARG A 50 7.12 -3.66 4.32
C ARG A 50 5.66 -3.27 4.27
N TYR A 51 5.14 -3.20 3.05
CA TYR A 51 3.79 -2.71 2.78
C TYR A 51 3.02 -3.76 2.01
N PHE A 52 1.79 -4.04 2.46
CA PHE A 52 0.95 -5.11 1.95
C PHE A 52 -0.47 -4.62 1.69
N VAL A 53 -1.14 -5.29 0.76
CA VAL A 53 -2.58 -5.13 0.49
C VAL A 53 -3.18 -6.52 0.42
N ASP A 54 -4.41 -6.67 0.92
CA ASP A 54 -5.13 -7.92 0.85
C ASP A 54 -5.64 -8.16 -0.58
N CYS A 55 -5.35 -9.35 -1.10
CA CYS A 55 -5.77 -9.78 -2.42
C CYS A 55 -6.33 -11.19 -2.35
N VAL A 56 -7.33 -11.48 -3.18
CA VAL A 56 -7.76 -12.85 -3.40
C VAL A 56 -6.67 -13.57 -4.19
N ARG A 57 -6.21 -14.72 -3.69
CA ARG A 57 -5.26 -15.58 -4.40
C ARG A 57 -5.87 -15.99 -5.75
N ASN A 58 -5.14 -15.79 -6.85
CA ASN A 58 -5.57 -16.34 -8.13
C ASN A 58 -5.54 -17.87 -8.02
N PRO A 59 -6.62 -18.59 -8.34
CA PRO A 59 -6.64 -20.06 -8.26
C PRO A 59 -5.80 -20.74 -9.35
N ASP A 60 -5.36 -20.01 -10.39
CA ASP A 60 -4.44 -20.50 -11.43
C ASP A 60 -3.00 -20.68 -10.90
#